data_AF-A0A930Z5V6-F1
#
_entry.id   AF-A0A930Z5V6-F1
#
_cell.length_a   1.000
_cell.length_b   1.000
_cell.length_c   1.000
_cell.angle_alpha   90.00
_cell.angle_beta   90.00
_cell.angle_gamma   90.00
#
_symmetry.space_group_name_H-M   'P 1'
#
loop_
_entity.id
_entity.type
_entity.pdbx_description
1 polymer ?
#
loop_
_entity_poly.entity_id
_entity_poly.type
_entity_poly.pdbx_seq_one_letter_code
_entity_poly.pdbx_strand_id
1 'polypeptide(L)'
;MKIGFTMMCEQSGPKDLLRDLTLAEAAGFDYSVISDHYFPWLEEQGHAPYAWSVLGAAAQVTSTIPLMTYVTCPTRRYHPTVVAQKAATVQLLSDGRFTLGLGAGENLNEHVVGGGWPSASSR
;
A
#
# COMPACT_ATOMS: atom_id res chain seq x y z
N MET A 1 -15.71 -8.41 16.03
CA MET A 1 -15.70 -7.90 14.64
C MET A 1 -14.71 -6.75 14.60
N LYS A 2 -13.87 -6.63 13.57
CA LYS A 2 -12.96 -5.48 13.36
C LYS A 2 -13.37 -4.72 12.09
N ILE A 3 -13.28 -3.41 12.12
CA ILE A 3 -13.62 -2.50 11.01
C ILE A 3 -12.36 -1.75 10.56
N GLY A 4 -12.01 -1.89 9.28
CA GLY A 4 -10.81 -1.30 8.70
C GLY A 4 -11.11 -0.08 7.83
N PHE A 5 -10.14 0.84 7.75
CA PHE A 5 -10.15 1.96 6.82
C PHE A 5 -9.23 1.66 5.62
N THR A 6 -9.64 2.03 4.40
CA THR A 6 -8.83 1.81 3.20
C THR A 6 -8.30 3.14 2.68
N MET A 7 -6.97 3.28 2.70
CA MET A 7 -6.23 4.32 2.00
C MET A 7 -6.14 3.94 0.50
N MET A 8 -7.16 4.32 -0.27
CA MET A 8 -7.22 4.06 -1.71
C MET A 8 -6.31 5.04 -2.46
N CYS A 9 -5.08 4.58 -2.74
CA CYS A 9 -4.07 5.36 -3.47
C CYS A 9 -4.55 5.81 -4.85
N GLU A 10 -5.45 5.05 -5.45
CA GLU A 10 -5.95 5.31 -6.78
C GLU A 10 -6.83 6.56 -6.84
N GLN A 11 -7.54 6.89 -5.75
CA GLN A 11 -8.54 7.97 -5.72
C GLN A 11 -8.08 9.26 -5.03
N SER A 12 -6.99 9.21 -4.27
CA SER A 12 -6.57 10.34 -3.43
C SER A 12 -5.07 10.59 -3.50
N GLY A 13 -4.71 11.86 -3.52
CA GLY A 13 -3.32 12.30 -3.36
C GLY A 13 -2.77 11.95 -1.96
N PRO A 14 -1.43 11.92 -1.81
CA PRO A 14 -0.80 11.44 -0.57
C PRO A 14 -1.13 12.30 0.66
N LYS A 15 -1.36 13.61 0.50
CA LYS A 15 -1.74 14.49 1.62
C LYS A 15 -3.15 14.20 2.12
N ASP A 16 -4.10 13.98 1.21
CA ASP A 16 -5.48 13.65 1.58
C ASP A 16 -5.55 12.27 2.24
N LEU A 17 -4.80 11.28 1.73
CA LEU A 17 -4.68 9.97 2.36
C LEU A 17 -4.21 10.05 3.81
N LEU A 18 -3.20 10.88 4.10
CA LEU A 18 -2.68 11.05 5.46
C LEU A 18 -3.68 11.77 6.35
N ARG A 19 -4.36 12.82 5.86
CA ARG A 19 -5.42 13.52 6.59
C ARG A 19 -6.54 12.54 6.97
N ASP A 20 -7.03 11.79 6.00
CA ASP A 20 -8.17 10.90 6.17
C ASP A 20 -7.80 9.70 7.07
N LEU A 21 -6.56 9.21 7.00
CA LEU A 21 -6.03 8.22 7.93
C LEU A 21 -6.02 8.74 9.39
N THR A 22 -5.56 9.97 9.63
CA THR A 22 -5.57 10.57 10.97
C THR A 22 -7.00 10.67 11.50
N LEU A 23 -7.96 11.04 10.65
CA LEU A 23 -9.38 11.06 11.02
C LEU A 23 -9.92 9.66 11.29
N ALA A 24 -9.51 8.65 10.53
CA ALA A 24 -9.90 7.26 10.74
C ALA A 24 -9.39 6.72 12.08
N GLU A 25 -8.13 7.01 12.46
CA GLU A 25 -7.62 6.66 13.80
C GLU A 25 -8.46 7.33 14.89
N ALA A 26 -8.72 8.64 14.77
CA ALA A 26 -9.53 9.38 15.74
C ALA A 26 -10.98 8.88 15.84
N ALA A 27 -11.53 8.36 14.74
CA ALA A 27 -12.87 7.76 14.69
C ALA A 27 -12.93 6.33 15.26
N GLY A 28 -11.79 5.72 15.60
CA GLY A 28 -11.73 4.41 16.24
C GLY A 28 -11.74 3.22 15.26
N PHE A 29 -11.28 3.40 14.02
CA PHE A 29 -11.06 2.26 13.12
C PHE A 29 -9.97 1.32 13.67
N ASP A 30 -10.18 0.00 13.52
CA ASP A 30 -9.33 -1.03 14.14
C ASP A 30 -7.98 -1.23 13.42
N TYR A 31 -7.90 -0.86 12.14
CA TYR A 31 -6.71 -0.94 11.29
C TYR A 31 -6.90 -0.13 10.01
N SER A 32 -5.80 0.18 9.32
CA SER A 32 -5.80 0.79 7.99
C SER A 32 -5.00 -0.02 6.99
N VAL A 33 -5.50 -0.09 5.76
CA VAL A 33 -4.84 -0.74 4.63
C VAL A 33 -4.55 0.24 3.49
N ILE A 34 -3.49 0.02 2.72
CA ILE A 34 -3.12 0.87 1.57
C ILE A 34 -2.85 0.03 0.31
N SER A 35 -3.39 0.46 -0.84
CA SER A 35 -3.14 -0.15 -2.14
C SER A 35 -1.75 0.24 -2.68
N ASP A 36 -0.94 -0.74 -3.10
CA ASP A 36 0.38 -0.51 -3.73
C ASP A 36 0.22 -0.60 -5.25
N HIS A 37 -0.21 0.51 -5.85
CA HIS A 37 -0.49 0.63 -7.28
C HIS A 37 0.53 1.54 -7.98
N TYR A 38 0.87 1.19 -9.22
CA TYR A 38 1.64 2.06 -10.11
C TYR A 38 0.71 2.95 -10.95
N PHE A 39 -0.45 2.41 -11.35
CA PHE A 39 -1.50 3.17 -12.05
C PHE A 39 -2.83 3.07 -11.28
N PRO A 40 -3.71 4.08 -11.39
CA PRO A 40 -5.08 3.94 -10.95
C PRO A 40 -5.80 2.85 -11.76
N TRP A 41 -6.88 2.32 -11.21
CA TRP A 41 -7.73 1.35 -11.91
C TRP A 41 -8.43 1.97 -13.12
N LEU A 42 -8.87 3.21 -12.97
CA LEU A 42 -9.55 3.99 -13.98
C LEU A 42 -8.87 5.36 -14.08
N GLU A 43 -8.83 5.92 -15.29
CA GLU A 43 -8.21 7.22 -15.54
C GLU A 43 -8.82 8.32 -14.67
N GLU A 44 -10.14 8.27 -14.44
CA GLU A 44 -10.88 9.26 -13.65
C GLU A 44 -10.50 9.28 -12.16
N GLN A 45 -9.87 8.22 -11.64
CA GLN A 45 -9.40 8.21 -10.25
C GLN A 45 -8.15 9.10 -10.08
N GLY A 46 -7.33 9.24 -11.13
CA GLY A 46 -6.32 10.29 -11.26
C GLY A 46 -5.09 10.22 -10.34
N HIS A 47 -4.98 9.24 -9.45
CA HIS A 47 -3.88 9.15 -8.48
C HIS A 47 -3.22 7.76 -8.44
N ALA A 48 -1.94 7.73 -8.07
CA ALA A 48 -1.18 6.52 -7.74
C ALA A 48 0.08 6.90 -6.95
N PRO A 49 -0.05 7.52 -5.75
CA PRO A 49 1.10 7.86 -4.96
C PRO A 49 1.85 6.59 -4.56
N TYR A 50 3.17 6.71 -4.44
CA TYR A 50 4.02 5.59 -4.06
C TYR A 50 3.73 5.15 -2.61
N ALA A 51 3.01 4.04 -2.48
CA ALA A 51 2.44 3.55 -1.21
C ALA A 51 3.46 3.44 -0.07
N TRP A 52 4.71 3.04 -0.37
CA TRP A 52 5.76 2.90 0.63
C TRP A 52 6.23 4.24 1.23
N SER A 53 6.26 5.32 0.44
CA SER A 53 6.52 6.65 0.98
C SER A 53 5.33 7.16 1.80
N VAL A 54 4.11 6.86 1.36
CA VAL A 54 2.89 7.20 2.12
C VAL A 54 2.87 6.45 3.45
N LEU A 55 3.24 5.17 3.50
CA LEU A 55 3.33 4.38 4.73
C LEU A 55 4.36 4.92 5.72
N GLY A 56 5.51 5.39 5.23
CA GLY A 56 6.50 6.05 6.08
C GLY A 56 5.94 7.30 6.75
N ALA A 57 5.18 8.12 6.03
CA ALA A 57 4.49 9.27 6.60
C ALA A 57 3.30 8.87 7.50
N ALA A 58 2.53 7.87 7.10
CA ALA A 58 1.40 7.32 7.85
C ALA A 58 1.81 6.88 9.25
N ALA A 59 2.97 6.21 9.35
CA ALA A 59 3.56 5.78 10.61
C ALA A 59 3.84 6.95 11.57
N GLN A 60 4.09 8.15 11.05
CA GLN A 60 4.41 9.35 11.86
C GLN A 60 3.19 10.21 12.20
N VAL A 61 2.14 10.18 11.37
CA VAL A 61 0.89 10.94 11.63
C VAL A 61 -0.17 10.15 12.39
N THR A 62 0.12 8.88 12.72
CA THR A 62 -0.73 8.00 13.53
C THR A 62 0.08 7.38 14.66
N SER A 63 -0.61 6.97 15.72
CA SER A 63 0.02 6.54 16.97
C SER A 63 -0.31 5.10 17.38
N THR A 64 -1.48 4.60 17.00
CA THR A 64 -2.04 3.34 17.51
C THR A 64 -2.61 2.44 16.43
N ILE A 65 -3.15 3.01 15.34
CA ILE A 65 -3.81 2.24 14.28
C ILE A 65 -2.79 1.33 13.57
N PRO A 66 -3.03 0.01 13.47
CA PRO A 66 -2.24 -0.89 12.65
C PRO A 66 -2.27 -0.49 11.17
N LEU A 67 -1.14 -0.65 10.49
CA LEU A 67 -0.98 -0.29 9.07
C LEU A 67 -0.63 -1.54 8.25
N MET A 68 -1.19 -1.67 7.05
CA MET A 68 -0.94 -2.85 6.22
C MET A 68 -0.94 -2.53 4.72
N THR A 69 -0.04 -3.13 3.95
CA THR A 69 -0.15 -3.14 2.48
C THR A 69 -1.26 -4.08 2.04
N TYR A 70 -2.09 -3.65 1.10
CA TYR A 70 -3.22 -4.42 0.57
C TYR A 70 -3.34 -4.24 -0.96
N VAL A 71 -2.49 -4.88 -1.76
CA VAL A 71 -1.35 -5.75 -1.39
C VAL A 71 -0.12 -5.39 -2.22
N THR A 72 1.08 -5.69 -1.74
CA THR A 72 2.32 -5.52 -2.52
C THR A 72 2.64 -6.78 -3.32
N CYS A 73 2.91 -6.65 -4.62
CA CYS A 73 3.50 -7.73 -5.41
C CYS A 73 5.03 -7.74 -5.21
N PRO A 74 5.64 -8.81 -4.68
CA PRO A 74 7.06 -8.83 -4.36
C PRO A 74 7.94 -9.48 -5.45
N THR A 75 7.38 -9.84 -6.61
CA THR A 75 8.06 -10.72 -7.59
C THR A 75 8.27 -10.12 -8.98
N ARG A 76 7.79 -8.89 -9.22
CA ARG A 76 7.83 -8.26 -10.55
C ARG A 76 8.53 -6.92 -10.53
N ARG A 77 7.79 -5.80 -10.43
CA ARG A 77 8.38 -4.45 -10.43
C ARG A 77 9.28 -4.18 -9.21
N TYR A 78 9.10 -4.95 -8.14
CA TYR A 78 9.98 -4.92 -6.98
C TYR A 78 10.81 -6.18 -6.87
N HIS A 79 12.08 -5.99 -6.48
CA HIS A 79 12.92 -7.07 -6.02
C HIS A 79 12.50 -7.48 -4.59
N PRO A 80 12.32 -8.78 -4.28
CA PRO A 80 11.79 -9.22 -2.98
C PRO A 80 12.66 -8.79 -1.79
N THR A 81 13.98 -8.79 -1.94
CA THR A 81 14.89 -8.26 -0.90
C THR A 81 14.66 -6.79 -0.59
N VAL A 82 14.32 -5.98 -1.60
CA VAL A 82 14.00 -4.57 -1.40
C VAL A 82 12.65 -4.42 -0.71
N VAL A 83 11.66 -5.26 -1.04
CA VAL A 83 10.38 -5.30 -0.30
C VAL A 83 10.59 -5.66 1.17
N ALA A 84 11.45 -6.64 1.46
CA ALA A 84 11.79 -7.00 2.83
C ALA A 84 12.43 -5.82 3.60
N GLN A 85 13.35 -5.08 2.97
CA GLN A 85 13.95 -3.88 3.57
C GLN A 85 12.92 -2.77 3.82
N LYS A 86 12.02 -2.52 2.87
CA LYS A 86 10.92 -1.54 3.03
C LYS A 86 10.03 -1.93 4.20
N ALA A 87 9.60 -3.19 4.27
CA ALA A 87 8.74 -3.70 5.34
C ALA A 87 9.40 -3.57 6.72
N ALA A 88 10.68 -3.94 6.83
CA ALA A 88 11.44 -3.78 8.08
C ALA A 88 11.54 -2.30 8.49
N THR A 89 11.74 -1.40 7.54
CA THR A 89 11.82 0.04 7.80
C THR A 89 10.50 0.59 8.31
N VAL A 90 9.37 0.27 7.66
CA VAL A 90 8.04 0.72 8.10
C VAL A 90 7.66 0.10 9.44
N GLN A 91 8.05 -1.16 9.70
CA GLN A 91 7.84 -1.82 10.99
C GLN A 91 8.50 -1.05 12.14
N LEU A 92 9.73 -0.56 11.94
CA LEU A 92 10.43 0.25 12.93
C LEU A 92 9.82 1.65 13.06
N LEU A 93 9.51 2.32 11.94
CA LEU A 93 8.90 3.66 11.97
C LEU A 93 7.51 3.69 12.61
N SER A 94 6.80 2.57 12.59
CA SER A 94 5.44 2.44 13.14
C SER A 94 5.41 1.83 14.54
N ASP A 95 6.56 1.67 15.20
CA ASP A 95 6.67 1.05 16.52
C ASP A 95 6.00 -0.32 16.60
N GLY A 96 6.15 -1.12 15.54
CA GLY A 96 5.66 -2.48 15.47
C GLY A 96 4.25 -2.66 14.92
N ARG A 97 3.59 -1.59 14.46
CA ARG A 97 2.19 -1.60 13.98
C ARG A 97 1.99 -2.07 12.54
N PHE A 98 3.06 -2.38 11.80
CA PHE A 98 2.97 -2.69 10.37
C PHE A 98 2.81 -4.19 10.08
N THR A 99 2.01 -4.51 9.07
CA THR A 99 1.88 -5.86 8.50
C THR A 99 2.09 -5.82 6.99
N LEU A 100 2.98 -6.68 6.48
CA LEU A 100 3.21 -6.83 5.04
C LEU A 100 2.16 -7.75 4.42
N GLY A 101 1.17 -7.19 3.74
CA GLY A 101 0.25 -7.94 2.89
C GLY A 101 0.81 -8.09 1.47
N LEU A 102 0.82 -9.33 0.98
CA LEU A 102 1.39 -9.72 -0.31
C LEU A 102 0.33 -10.25 -1.26
N GLY A 103 0.55 -10.04 -2.56
CA GLY A 103 -0.27 -10.58 -3.64
C GLY A 103 0.55 -11.04 -4.83
N ALA A 104 -0.08 -11.77 -5.73
CA ALA A 104 0.56 -12.25 -6.97
C ALA A 104 0.87 -11.10 -7.95
N GLY A 105 0.25 -9.94 -7.79
CA GLY A 105 0.37 -8.78 -8.67
C GLY A 105 -0.64 -8.82 -9.81
N GLU A 106 -0.65 -7.76 -10.60
CA GLU A 106 -1.61 -7.53 -11.68
C GLU A 106 -0.93 -6.87 -12.86
N ASN A 107 -1.36 -7.24 -14.08
CA ASN A 107 -0.75 -6.72 -15.31
C ASN A 107 -0.63 -5.20 -15.27
N LEU A 108 -1.71 -4.50 -14.91
CA LEU A 108 -1.78 -3.04 -14.79
C LEU A 108 -0.53 -2.47 -14.11
N ASN A 109 -0.12 -3.05 -12.99
CA ASN A 109 0.98 -2.55 -12.18
C ASN A 109 2.36 -3.11 -12.56
N GLU A 110 2.43 -4.35 -13.04
CA GLU A 110 3.71 -5.07 -13.12
C GLU A 110 4.43 -4.97 -14.47
N HIS A 111 3.73 -4.70 -15.58
CA HIS A 111 4.35 -4.66 -16.90
C HIS A 111 5.31 -3.48 -17.11
N VAL A 112 5.28 -2.49 -16.21
CA VAL A 112 6.00 -1.22 -16.31
C VAL A 112 7.52 -1.34 -16.35
N VAL A 113 8.06 -2.50 -15.94
CA VAL A 113 9.50 -2.82 -16.01
C VAL A 113 9.88 -3.65 -17.25
N GLY A 114 8.97 -3.79 -18.23
CA GLY A 114 9.25 -4.41 -19.53
C GLY A 114 9.29 -5.95 -19.55
N GLY A 115 9.03 -6.62 -18.43
CA GLY A 115 9.07 -8.08 -18.32
C GLY A 115 7.84 -8.82 -18.89
N GLY A 116 6.82 -8.09 -19.35
CA GLY A 116 5.55 -8.64 -19.81
C GLY A 116 4.69 -9.29 -18.72
N TRP A 117 3.47 -9.67 -19.07
CA TRP A 117 2.53 -10.35 -18.18
C TRP A 117 2.15 -11.72 -18.74
N PRO A 118 2.30 -12.81 -17.97
CA PRO A 118 1.99 -14.15 -18.44
C PRO A 118 0.49 -14.30 -18.69
N SER A 119 0.15 -15.15 -19.66
CA SER A 119 -1.24 -15.57 -19.82
C SER A 119 -1.70 -16.37 -18.60
N ALA A 120 -3.00 -16.39 -18.33
CA ALA A 120 -3.59 -17.18 -17.25
C ALA A 120 -3.32 -18.70 -17.39
N SER A 121 -2.95 -19.18 -18.58
CA SER A 121 -2.61 -20.59 -18.85
C SER A 121 -1.15 -20.94 -18.54
N SER A 122 -0.31 -19.96 -18.25
CA SER A 122 1.11 -20.19 -17.93
C SER A 122 1.23 -20.77 -16.52
N ARG A 123 1.84 -21.94 -16.37
CA ARG A 123 2.09 -22.63 -15.08
C ARG A 123 3.56 -22.59 -14.72
#